data_AF-A0A7Y0XDX0-F1
#
_entry.id   AF-A0A7Y0XDX0-F1
#
_cell.length_a   1.000
_cell.length_b   1.000
_cell.length_c   1.000
_cell.angle_alpha   90.00
_cell.angle_beta   90.00
_cell.angle_gamma   90.00
#
_symmetry.space_group_name_H-M   'P 1'
#
loop_
_entity.id
_entity.type
_entity.pdbx_description
1 polymer ?
#
loop_
_entity_poly.entity_id
_entity_poly.type
_entity_poly.pdbx_seq_one_letter_code
_entity_poly.pdbx_strand_id
1 'polypeptide(L)' 'KTDSLEKGLPIPVVITVYADRSFTFVTKTPPAAVLLKKAAGIKSGSGKPNKDKVGKISRAQLQEIAQTKAADMTG' A
#
# COMPACT_ATOMS: atom_id res chain seq x y z
N LYS A 1 8.64 -15.87 2.49
CA LYS A 1 8.50 -14.73 3.44
C LYS A 1 7.29 -13.83 3.14
N THR A 2 6.41 -14.17 2.18
CA THR A 2 5.21 -13.39 1.84
C THR A 2 3.89 -14.13 2.10
N ASP A 3 3.96 -15.36 2.64
CA ASP A 3 2.77 -16.19 2.91
C ASP A 3 1.85 -15.66 4.01
N SER A 4 2.37 -14.79 4.89
CA SER A 4 1.62 -14.21 6.00
C SER A 4 0.79 -12.98 5.62
N LEU A 5 0.81 -12.56 4.36
CA LEU A 5 0.12 -11.37 3.86
C LEU A 5 -1.00 -11.77 2.91
N GLU A 6 -2.15 -11.08 3.01
CA GLU A 6 -3.34 -11.49 2.26
C GLU A 6 -3.10 -11.54 0.74
N LYS A 7 -3.57 -12.63 0.11
CA LYS A 7 -3.50 -12.83 -1.33
C LYS A 7 -4.18 -11.66 -2.07
N GLY A 8 -3.46 -11.08 -3.04
CA GLY A 8 -3.96 -10.00 -3.89
C GLY A 8 -3.55 -8.59 -3.49
N LEU A 9 -2.75 -8.43 -2.42
CA LEU A 9 -2.13 -7.14 -2.09
C LEU A 9 -0.76 -7.03 -2.78
N PRO A 10 -0.57 -6.10 -3.75
CA PRO A 10 0.75 -5.80 -4.28
C PRO A 10 1.63 -5.18 -3.18
N ILE A 11 2.68 -5.90 -2.81
CA ILE A 11 3.66 -5.50 -1.80
C ILE A 11 4.86 -4.88 -2.52
N PRO A 12 5.23 -3.62 -2.21
CA PRO A 12 6.40 -3.00 -2.78
C PRO A 12 7.66 -3.60 -2.16
N VAL A 13 8.61 -3.97 -3.00
CA VAL A 13 9.91 -4.51 -2.60
C VAL A 13 10.99 -3.61 -3.16
N VAL A 14 11.88 -3.15 -2.29
CA VAL A 14 13.09 -2.43 -2.71
C VAL A 14 14.21 -3.44 -2.78
N ILE A 15 14.81 -3.61 -3.96
CA ILE A 15 15.95 -4.50 -4.20
C ILE A 15 17.20 -3.63 -4.30
N THR A 16 18.19 -3.92 -3.48
CA THR A 16 19.54 -3.35 -3.54
C THR A 16 20.47 -4.42 -4.11
N VAL A 17 21.11 -4.12 -5.24
CA VAL A 17 22.01 -5.05 -5.95
C VAL A 17 23.45 -4.57 -5.74
N TYR A 18 24.33 -5.50 -5.39
CA TYR A 18 25.76 -5.24 -5.18
C TYR A 18 26.59 -5.74 -6.36
N ALA A 19 27.83 -5.27 -6.47
CA ALA A 19 28.74 -5.57 -7.59
C ALA A 19 29.13 -7.05 -7.69
N ASP A 20 29.07 -7.77 -6.58
CA ASP A 20 29.30 -9.22 -6.48
C ASP A 20 28.09 -10.06 -6.94
N ARG A 21 27.07 -9.41 -7.51
CA ARG A 21 25.77 -10.00 -7.89
C ARG A 21 24.96 -10.49 -6.68
N SER A 22 25.36 -10.17 -5.46
CA SER A 22 24.49 -10.34 -4.30
C SER A 22 23.38 -9.30 -4.34
N PHE A 23 22.23 -9.63 -3.75
CA PHE A 23 21.10 -8.70 -3.64
C PHE A 23 20.48 -8.81 -2.26
N THR A 24 20.16 -7.66 -1.67
CA THR A 24 19.34 -7.58 -0.47
C THR A 24 18.01 -6.96 -0.84
N PHE A 25 16.91 -7.48 -0.30
CA PHE A 25 15.59 -6.92 -0.56
C PHE A 25 14.87 -6.61 0.75
N VAL A 26 14.20 -5.46 0.77
CA VAL A 26 13.37 -5.01 1.89
C VAL A 26 11.93 -4.96 1.41
N THR A 27 11.07 -5.77 2.02
CA THR A 27 9.62 -5.74 1.82
C THR A 27 9.03 -4.58 2.62
N LYS A 28 8.36 -3.66 1.95
CA LYS A 28 7.63 -2.57 2.59
C LYS A 28 6.16 -2.93 2.79
N THR A 29 5.45 -2.16 3.60
CA THR A 29 3.99 -2.24 3.73
C THR A 29 3.31 -1.90 2.41
N PRO A 30 2.10 -2.45 2.16
CA PRO A 30 1.34 -2.14 0.96
C PRO A 30 1.14 -0.62 0.77
N PRO A 31 1.09 -0.13 -0.48
CA PRO A 31 0.96 1.29 -0.76
C PRO A 31 -0.36 1.82 -0.21
N ALA A 32 -0.36 3.06 0.27
CA ALA A 32 -1.58 3.71 0.77
C ALA A 32 -2.70 3.69 -0.27
N ALA A 33 -2.38 3.86 -1.56
CA ALA A 33 -3.34 3.81 -2.65
C ALA A 33 -4.10 2.47 -2.75
N VAL A 34 -3.45 1.35 -2.42
CA VAL A 34 -4.06 0.01 -2.47
C VAL A 34 -4.99 -0.19 -1.28
N LEU A 35 -4.55 0.22 -0.09
CA LEU A 35 -5.35 0.18 1.13
C LEU A 35 -6.59 1.08 1.02
N LEU A 36 -6.44 2.28 0.45
CA LEU A 36 -7.55 3.20 0.20
C LEU A 36 -8.54 2.64 -0.83
N LYS A 37 -8.05 1.97 -1.88
CA LYS A 37 -8.92 1.28 -2.86
C LYS A 37 -9.71 0.14 -2.21
N LYS A 38 -9.06 -0.67 -1.37
CA LYS A 38 -9.71 -1.77 -0.61
C LYS A 38 -10.76 -1.21 0.34
N ALA A 39 -10.44 -0.17 1.12
CA ALA A 39 -11.37 0.45 2.07
C ALA A 39 -12.56 1.15 1.40
N ALA A 40 -12.34 1.75 0.21
CA ALA A 40 -13.39 2.36 -0.59
C ALA A 40 -14.18 1.34 -1.43
N GLY A 41 -13.78 0.06 -1.47
CA GLY A 41 -14.43 -0.99 -2.25
C GLY A 41 -14.29 -0.83 -3.77
N ILE A 42 -13.28 -0.10 -4.24
CA ILE A 42 -13.08 0.23 -5.66
C ILE A 42 -11.88 -0.50 -6.26
N LYS A 43 -12.00 -0.91 -7.53
CA LYS A 43 -10.90 -1.57 -8.27
C LYS A 43 -9.96 -0.54 -8.91
N SER A 44 -10.50 0.57 -9.42
CA SER A 44 -9.76 1.68 -10.04
C SER A 44 -10.00 2.99 -9.29
N GLY A 45 -8.98 3.85 -9.26
CA GLY A 45 -9.10 5.21 -8.74
C GLY A 45 -9.69 6.16 -9.78
N SER A 46 -9.96 7.40 -9.37
CA SER A 46 -10.44 8.45 -10.27
C SER A 46 -9.38 8.78 -11.33
N GLY A 47 -9.81 8.86 -12.60
CA GLY A 47 -8.97 9.34 -13.70
C GLY A 47 -8.68 10.84 -13.63
N LYS A 48 -9.52 11.61 -12.93
CA LYS A 48 -9.32 13.04 -12.61
C LYS A 48 -9.49 13.25 -11.11
N PRO A 49 -8.43 13.04 -10.32
CA PRO A 49 -8.47 13.22 -8.87
C PRO A 49 -9.09 14.57 -8.48
N ASN A 50 -9.89 14.58 -7.41
CA ASN A 50 -10.64 15.74 -6.88
C ASN A 50 -11.76 16.32 -7.75
N LYS A 51 -11.87 15.94 -9.04
CA LYS A 51 -13.03 16.28 -9.90
C LYS A 51 -14.07 15.16 -9.87
N ASP A 52 -13.64 13.93 -10.14
CA ASP A 52 -14.53 12.77 -10.15
C ASP A 52 -14.34 11.97 -8.87
N LYS A 53 -15.35 11.99 -7.99
CA LYS A 53 -15.34 11.27 -6.71
C LYS A 53 -15.82 9.84 -6.92
N VAL A 54 -14.92 8.87 -6.75
CA VAL A 54 -15.18 7.44 -7.01
C VAL A 54 -15.36 6.60 -5.74
N GLY A 55 -15.21 7.19 -4.55
CA GLY A 55 -15.33 6.44 -3.29
C GLY A 55 -15.44 7.35 -2.08
N LYS A 56 -15.89 6.76 -0.97
CA LYS A 56 -15.95 7.39 0.34
C LYS A 56 -15.32 6.45 1.37
N ILE A 57 -14.59 7.02 2.32
CA ILE A 57 -13.95 6.29 3.42
C ILE A 57 -14.33 6.95 4.73
N SER A 58 -14.59 6.15 5.76
CA SER A 58 -14.90 6.66 7.11
C SER A 58 -13.62 7.02 7.86
N ARG A 59 -13.75 7.81 8.94
CA ARG A 59 -12.63 8.13 9.82
C ARG A 59 -12.04 6.89 10.51
N ALA A 60 -12.86 5.88 10.81
CA ALA A 60 -12.39 4.61 11.38
C ALA A 60 -11.48 3.87 10.39
N GLN A 61 -11.89 3.77 9.12
CA GLN A 61 -11.09 3.13 8.08
C GLN A 61 -9.77 3.88 7.83
N LEU A 62 -9.77 5.21 7.93
CA LEU A 62 -8.54 6.01 7.85
C LEU A 62 -7.55 5.66 8.97
N GLN A 63 -8.03 5.46 10.19
CA GLN A 63 -7.18 5.08 11.32
C GLN A 63 -6.60 3.67 11.16
N GLU A 64 -7.38 2.70 10.70
CA GLU A 64 -6.88 1.34 10.43
C GLU A 64 -5.78 1.33 9.36
N ILE A 65 -5.96 2.12 8.30
CA ILE A 65 -4.95 2.28 7.24
C ILE A 65 -3.69 2.95 7.81
N ALA A 66 -3.85 3.99 8.63
CA ALA A 66 -2.73 4.68 9.26
C ALA A 66 -1.93 3.77 10.21
N GLN A 67 -2.60 2.96 11.03
CA GLN A 67 -1.95 1.99 11.92
C GLN A 67 -1.18 0.93 11.14
N THR A 68 -1.78 0.40 10.07
CA THR A 68 -1.13 -0.58 9.19
C THR A 68 0.10 0.01 8.50
N LYS A 69 0.05 1.30 8.16
CA LYS A 69 1.13 2.01 7.47
C LYS A 69 2.13 2.69 8.41
N ALA A 70 1.88 2.69 9.72
CA ALA A 70 2.70 3.42 10.70
C ALA A 70 4.18 3.03 10.63
N ALA A 71 4.48 1.74 10.39
CA ALA A 71 5.85 1.25 10.24
C ALA A 71 6.63 1.86 9.06
N ASP A 72 5.93 2.38 8.03
CA ASP A 72 6.52 3.04 6.86
C ASP A 72 6.15 4.53 6.77
N MET A 73 5.52 5.10 7.81
CA MET A 73 5.24 6.53 7.88
C MET A 73 6.41 7.27 8.54
N THR A 74 6.68 8.48 8.07
CA THR A 74 7.74 9.36 8.59
C THR A 74 7.22 10.37 9.60
N GLY A 75 6.02 10.14 10.17
CA GLY A 75 5.29 11.08 11.01
C GLY A 75 4.99 10.54 12.39
#